data_AF-A0A9N7LLI6-F1
#
_entry.id   AF-A0A9N7LLI6-F1
#
_cell.length_a   1.000
_cell.length_b   1.000
_cell.length_c   1.000
_cell.angle_alpha   90.00
_cell.angle_beta   90.00
_cell.angle_gamma   90.00
#
_symmetry.space_group_name_H-M   'P 1'
#
loop_
_entity.id
_entity.type
_entity.pdbx_description
1 polymer ?
#
loop_
_entity_poly.entity_id
_entity_poly.type
_entity_poly.pdbx_seq_one_letter_code
_entity_poly.pdbx_strand_id
1 'polypeptide(L)'
;MNAGTGNFGFGNSGDNNIGFFNSGSGNVGVFNSGDGNTGFGNSGGVNSGFWNSGGLNTGFGNAGANNLGFNNAGSSNVGDSNAGGSNMGSGNAGYSNTGFFNSGGSATFIGGNTGFFNSGDLNTGGGNAGSVNTGFLNSGDFNTTVGSADTPAGATQSGFGNTGDNVSGFNNTNDAMFGGGVSGFQNMNTGFFSVGSGFGNTGEYQVGFNNAGTGFNTGVGNTGSFNTGFNVTGSGSSGFGHSGDGSSGLANSGDSSSGAFNETDNTAGFFGQS
;
A
#
# COMPACT_ATOMS: atom_id res chain seq x y z
N MET A 1 28.41 15.24 53.12
CA MET A 1 27.25 15.29 54.04
C MET A 1 25.98 15.31 53.20
N ASN A 2 24.88 14.73 53.67
CA ASN A 2 23.58 14.87 53.01
C ASN A 2 22.88 16.13 53.53
N ALA A 3 22.04 16.76 52.70
CA ALA A 3 21.19 17.89 53.06
C ALA A 3 19.72 17.50 52.93
N GLY A 4 18.91 17.73 53.96
CA GLY A 4 17.51 17.28 54.04
C GLY A 4 17.36 15.97 54.85
N THR A 5 16.20 15.32 54.77
CA THR A 5 15.78 14.26 55.70
C THR A 5 15.70 12.88 55.04
N GLY A 6 15.86 11.80 55.82
CA GLY A 6 15.65 10.43 55.34
C GLY A 6 16.62 9.93 54.25
N ASN A 7 17.73 10.64 53.98
CA ASN A 7 18.68 10.27 52.94
C ASN A 7 19.68 9.20 53.41
N PHE A 8 19.90 8.17 52.60
CA PHE A 8 20.92 7.12 52.81
C PHE A 8 22.02 7.20 51.74
N GLY A 9 23.29 7.16 52.15
CA GLY A 9 24.46 7.32 51.27
C GLY A 9 25.15 8.68 51.43
N PHE A 10 25.72 9.25 50.35
CA PHE A 10 26.54 10.47 50.42
C PHE A 10 26.24 11.49 49.31
N GLY A 11 26.24 12.78 49.69
CA GLY A 11 26.13 13.89 48.76
C GLY A 11 24.71 14.15 48.26
N ASN A 12 23.70 13.57 48.91
CA ASN A 12 22.30 13.74 48.53
C ASN A 12 21.75 15.08 49.07
N SER A 13 20.87 15.73 48.32
CA SER A 13 20.16 16.96 48.69
C SER A 13 18.64 16.82 48.45
N GLY A 14 17.83 17.12 49.45
CA GLY A 14 16.38 16.88 49.43
C GLY A 14 16.00 15.72 50.36
N ASP A 15 14.95 14.97 50.06
CA ASP A 15 14.36 14.01 51.01
C ASP A 15 14.33 12.58 50.49
N ASN A 16 14.53 11.61 51.39
CA ASN A 16 14.31 10.18 51.13
C ASN A 16 15.11 9.58 49.95
N ASN A 17 16.29 10.13 49.64
CA ASN A 17 17.14 9.61 48.56
C ASN A 17 18.07 8.48 49.05
N ILE A 18 18.28 7.47 48.22
CA ILE A 18 19.20 6.34 48.47
C ILE A 18 20.30 6.34 47.40
N GLY A 19 21.56 6.45 47.81
CA GLY A 19 22.73 6.36 46.93
C GLY A 19 23.60 7.62 46.99
N PHE A 20 24.07 8.10 45.82
CA PHE A 20 25.10 9.13 45.76
C PHE A 20 24.72 10.32 44.90
N PHE A 21 24.95 11.53 45.40
CA PHE A 21 24.82 12.78 44.64
C PHE A 21 23.45 12.98 43.98
N ASN A 22 22.36 12.52 44.61
CA ASN A 22 21.01 12.75 44.13
C ASN A 22 20.44 14.08 44.66
N SER A 23 19.58 14.73 43.88
CA SER A 23 18.89 15.97 44.27
C SER A 23 17.37 15.84 44.06
N GLY A 24 16.55 16.26 45.03
CA GLY A 24 15.09 16.15 45.00
C GLY A 24 14.59 15.06 45.95
N SER A 25 13.50 14.36 45.61
CA SER A 25 12.84 13.44 46.55
C SER A 25 12.75 11.99 46.06
N GLY A 26 13.07 11.03 46.92
CA GLY A 26 12.77 9.61 46.68
C GLY A 26 13.56 8.96 45.53
N ASN A 27 14.73 9.50 45.18
CA ASN A 27 15.58 8.92 44.13
C ASN A 27 16.43 7.76 44.66
N VAL A 28 16.63 6.73 43.84
CA VAL A 28 17.48 5.57 44.14
C VAL A 28 18.57 5.42 43.08
N GLY A 29 19.83 5.64 43.45
CA GLY A 29 20.97 5.45 42.56
C GLY A 29 21.96 6.61 42.61
N VAL A 30 22.42 7.09 41.46
CA VAL A 30 23.54 8.05 41.39
C VAL A 30 23.24 9.20 40.44
N PHE A 31 23.54 10.43 40.85
CA PHE A 31 23.38 11.65 40.03
C PHE A 31 21.96 11.88 39.48
N ASN A 32 20.93 11.39 40.16
CA ASN A 32 19.56 11.68 39.75
C ASN A 32 19.09 13.05 40.27
N SER A 33 18.30 13.77 39.49
CA SER A 33 17.72 15.07 39.84
C SER A 33 16.20 15.06 39.61
N GLY A 34 15.44 15.59 40.57
CA GLY A 34 13.97 15.56 40.57
C GLY A 34 13.44 14.47 41.48
N ASP A 35 12.35 13.78 41.10
CA ASP A 35 11.58 12.96 42.03
C ASP A 35 11.37 11.51 41.55
N GLY A 36 11.60 10.54 42.43
CA GLY A 36 11.25 9.14 42.21
C GLY A 36 12.06 8.42 41.12
N ASN A 37 13.23 8.94 40.74
CA ASN A 37 14.04 8.32 39.70
C ASN A 37 14.86 7.14 40.25
N THR A 38 15.02 6.08 39.46
CA THR A 38 15.85 4.91 39.80
C THR A 38 16.92 4.69 38.74
N GLY A 39 18.19 4.63 39.14
CA GLY A 39 19.33 4.37 38.26
C GLY A 39 20.37 5.49 38.25
N PHE A 40 20.85 5.89 37.07
CA PHE A 40 21.99 6.81 36.94
C PHE A 40 21.66 8.03 36.07
N GLY A 41 21.93 9.22 36.59
CA GLY A 41 21.93 10.44 35.78
C GLY A 41 20.58 10.82 35.20
N ASN A 42 19.47 10.41 35.82
CA ASN A 42 18.14 10.76 35.34
C ASN A 42 17.71 12.14 35.87
N SER A 43 16.94 12.89 35.08
CA SER A 43 16.40 14.20 35.42
C SER A 43 14.88 14.25 35.25
N GLY A 44 14.15 14.83 36.19
CA GLY A 44 12.70 14.94 36.18
C GLY A 44 12.02 13.92 37.09
N GLY A 45 10.97 13.23 36.63
CA GLY A 45 10.10 12.42 37.49
C GLY A 45 9.96 10.96 37.08
N VAL A 46 10.12 10.04 38.03
CA VAL A 46 9.74 8.61 37.89
C VAL A 46 10.42 7.93 36.69
N ASN A 47 11.66 8.28 36.39
CA ASN A 47 12.43 7.62 35.34
C ASN A 47 13.19 6.40 35.91
N SER A 48 13.33 5.35 35.11
CA SER A 48 14.10 4.15 35.46
C SER A 48 15.17 3.84 34.40
N GLY A 49 16.44 3.72 34.82
CA GLY A 49 17.56 3.39 33.93
C GLY A 49 18.62 4.49 33.91
N PHE A 50 19.08 4.89 32.73
CA PHE A 50 20.27 5.73 32.56
C PHE A 50 20.00 6.95 31.70
N TRP A 51 20.41 8.14 32.17
CA TRP A 51 20.42 9.37 31.38
C TRP A 51 19.06 9.76 30.77
N ASN A 52 17.96 9.41 31.42
CA ASN A 52 16.64 9.82 30.96
C ASN A 52 16.30 11.24 31.47
N SER A 53 15.61 12.04 30.67
CA SER A 53 15.16 13.38 31.02
C SER A 53 13.66 13.55 30.78
N GLY A 54 12.95 14.09 31.75
CA GLY A 54 11.50 14.29 31.70
C GLY A 54 10.78 13.33 32.65
N GLY A 55 9.75 12.62 32.19
CA GLY A 55 8.84 11.87 33.07
C GLY A 55 8.55 10.43 32.64
N LEU A 56 8.51 9.48 33.57
CA LEU A 56 8.00 8.11 33.33
C LEU A 56 8.75 7.36 32.21
N ASN A 57 10.02 7.67 31.96
CA ASN A 57 10.80 6.97 30.95
C ASN A 57 11.49 5.74 31.55
N THR A 58 11.57 4.65 30.79
CA THR A 58 12.31 3.44 31.16
C THR A 58 13.32 3.08 30.08
N GLY A 59 14.59 2.94 30.46
CA GLY A 59 15.68 2.55 29.55
C GLY A 59 16.83 3.57 29.56
N PHE A 60 17.30 3.95 28.39
CA PHE A 60 18.53 4.74 28.23
C PHE A 60 18.32 5.98 27.38
N GLY A 61 18.77 7.14 27.86
CA GLY A 61 18.91 8.34 27.03
C GLY A 61 17.59 8.88 26.47
N ASN A 62 16.44 8.53 27.06
CA ASN A 62 15.16 9.00 26.57
C ASN A 62 14.87 10.43 27.06
N ALA A 63 14.31 11.28 26.20
CA ALA A 63 13.92 12.64 26.50
C ALA A 63 12.41 12.85 26.28
N GLY A 64 11.73 13.48 27.24
CA GLY A 64 10.28 13.71 27.20
C GLY A 64 9.54 12.78 28.16
N ALA A 65 8.46 12.14 27.73
CA ALA A 65 7.58 11.42 28.65
C ALA A 65 7.15 10.01 28.20
N ASN A 66 7.03 9.07 29.12
CA ASN A 66 6.47 7.73 28.86
C ASN A 66 7.20 6.92 27.77
N ASN A 67 8.49 7.14 27.55
CA ASN A 67 9.23 6.38 26.54
C ASN A 67 9.83 5.10 27.15
N LEU A 68 9.83 4.01 26.37
CA LEU A 68 10.43 2.74 26.72
C LEU A 68 11.50 2.36 25.68
N GLY A 69 12.74 2.19 26.12
CA GLY A 69 13.86 1.74 25.28
C GLY A 69 15.00 2.74 25.23
N PHE A 70 15.51 3.08 24.05
CA PHE A 70 16.79 3.77 23.88
C PHE A 70 16.67 5.04 23.04
N ASN A 71 17.19 6.16 23.53
CA ASN A 71 17.34 7.41 22.77
C ASN A 71 16.06 7.92 22.10
N ASN A 72 14.89 7.68 22.70
CA ASN A 72 13.64 8.22 22.18
C ASN A 72 13.43 9.67 22.66
N ALA A 73 12.96 10.54 21.77
CA ALA A 73 12.62 11.93 22.05
C ALA A 73 11.12 12.18 21.83
N GLY A 74 10.46 12.84 22.78
CA GLY A 74 9.03 13.13 22.75
C GLY A 74 8.24 12.24 23.70
N SER A 75 7.11 11.69 23.28
CA SER A 75 6.18 11.02 24.20
C SER A 75 5.71 9.64 23.76
N SER A 76 5.61 8.70 24.70
CA SER A 76 4.97 7.40 24.50
C SER A 76 5.59 6.53 23.40
N ASN A 77 6.88 6.69 23.11
CA ASN A 77 7.57 5.88 22.12
C ASN A 77 8.08 4.57 22.74
N VAL A 78 8.06 3.48 21.97
CA VAL A 78 8.58 2.17 22.36
C VAL A 78 9.59 1.68 21.33
N GLY A 79 10.81 1.37 21.77
CA GLY A 79 11.91 0.92 20.91
C GLY A 79 13.08 1.89 20.96
N ASP A 80 13.65 2.26 19.82
CA ASP A 80 14.88 3.06 19.79
C ASP A 80 14.90 4.20 18.77
N SER A 81 15.54 5.30 19.15
CA SER A 81 15.81 6.44 18.27
C SER A 81 14.56 7.05 17.63
N ASN A 82 13.39 6.93 18.25
CA ASN A 82 12.15 7.53 17.75
C ASN A 82 12.03 8.99 18.20
N ALA A 83 11.50 9.86 17.33
CA ALA A 83 11.23 11.26 17.62
C ALA A 83 9.74 11.57 17.41
N GLY A 84 9.09 12.21 18.38
CA GLY A 84 7.67 12.57 18.31
C GLY A 84 6.82 11.75 19.27
N GLY A 85 5.66 11.26 18.83
CA GLY A 85 4.64 10.68 19.70
C GLY A 85 4.19 9.27 19.32
N SER A 86 4.06 8.38 20.30
CA SER A 86 3.39 7.07 20.14
C SER A 86 3.96 6.18 19.03
N ASN A 87 5.25 6.30 18.72
CA ASN A 87 5.89 5.45 17.72
C ASN A 87 6.36 4.11 18.35
N MET A 88 6.30 3.03 17.58
CA MET A 88 6.78 1.70 17.97
C MET A 88 7.81 1.17 16.95
N GLY A 89 8.99 0.77 17.40
CA GLY A 89 10.07 0.26 16.55
C GLY A 89 11.29 1.16 16.58
N SER A 90 11.94 1.40 15.44
CA SER A 90 13.23 2.11 15.40
C SER A 90 13.28 3.25 14.40
N GLY A 91 13.84 4.39 14.82
CA GLY A 91 14.15 5.51 13.92
C GLY A 91 12.94 6.19 13.30
N ASN A 92 11.75 6.08 13.89
CA ASN A 92 10.55 6.74 13.36
C ASN A 92 10.49 8.21 13.81
N ALA A 93 9.99 9.09 12.95
CA ALA A 93 9.79 10.51 13.22
C ALA A 93 8.32 10.94 12.99
N GLY A 94 7.71 11.61 13.96
CA GLY A 94 6.31 12.05 13.89
C GLY A 94 5.41 11.26 14.83
N TYR A 95 4.21 10.86 14.37
CA TYR A 95 3.18 10.31 15.24
C TYR A 95 2.66 8.93 14.82
N SER A 96 2.51 8.05 15.81
CA SER A 96 1.81 6.76 15.69
C SER A 96 2.38 5.81 14.61
N ASN A 97 3.66 5.94 14.28
CA ASN A 97 4.31 5.05 13.31
C ASN A 97 4.71 3.72 13.96
N THR A 98 4.58 2.62 13.23
CA THR A 98 5.01 1.27 13.63
C THR A 98 6.00 0.69 12.62
N GLY A 99 7.17 0.26 13.07
CA GLY A 99 8.22 -0.34 12.24
C GLY A 99 9.49 0.51 12.21
N PHE A 100 10.07 0.73 11.02
CA PHE A 100 11.42 1.28 10.89
C PHE A 100 11.49 2.50 9.98
N PHE A 101 12.13 3.57 10.45
CA PHE A 101 12.46 4.73 9.61
C PHE A 101 11.26 5.36 8.90
N ASN A 102 10.07 5.31 9.50
CA ASN A 102 8.90 6.01 8.98
C ASN A 102 8.91 7.47 9.43
N SER A 103 8.36 8.36 8.61
CA SER A 103 8.26 9.80 8.89
C SER A 103 6.84 10.31 8.64
N GLY A 104 6.40 11.29 9.44
CA GLY A 104 5.05 11.83 9.36
C GLY A 104 4.09 11.09 10.30
N GLY A 105 2.89 10.82 9.83
CA GLY A 105 1.78 10.33 10.64
C GLY A 105 1.00 11.48 11.28
N SER A 106 -0.26 11.19 11.59
CA SER A 106 -1.16 12.17 12.21
C SER A 106 -1.26 11.96 13.72
N ALA A 107 -1.26 13.07 14.47
CA ALA A 107 -1.61 13.06 15.88
C ALA A 107 -3.12 12.89 16.14
N THR A 108 -3.95 12.97 15.09
CA THR A 108 -5.38 12.67 15.17
C THR A 108 -5.64 11.18 14.89
N PHE A 109 -6.78 10.66 15.36
CA PHE A 109 -7.14 9.23 15.43
C PHE A 109 -7.05 8.40 14.13
N ILE A 110 -6.61 8.99 13.00
CA ILE A 110 -6.47 8.33 11.71
C ILE A 110 -4.99 8.03 11.41
N GLY A 111 -4.26 7.46 12.38
CA GLY A 111 -3.10 6.58 12.19
C GLY A 111 -1.77 7.16 11.67
N GLY A 112 -0.68 6.49 12.03
CA GLY A 112 0.65 6.67 11.43
C GLY A 112 0.98 5.58 10.41
N ASN A 113 2.21 5.56 9.93
CA ASN A 113 2.64 4.57 8.93
C ASN A 113 3.01 3.24 9.59
N THR A 114 2.79 2.13 8.89
CA THR A 114 3.21 0.78 9.29
C THR A 114 4.16 0.17 8.26
N GLY A 115 5.31 -0.32 8.70
CA GLY A 115 6.33 -0.94 7.85
C GLY A 115 7.64 -0.16 7.86
N PHE A 116 8.22 0.12 6.69
CA PHE A 116 9.53 0.75 6.61
C PHE A 116 9.64 1.91 5.62
N PHE A 117 10.45 2.92 5.96
CA PHE A 117 10.80 4.03 5.06
C PHE A 117 9.59 4.78 4.46
N ASN A 118 8.41 4.72 5.10
CA ASN A 118 7.26 5.46 4.61
C ASN A 118 7.33 6.93 5.04
N SER A 119 6.79 7.83 4.23
CA SER A 119 6.69 9.27 4.50
C SER A 119 5.28 9.77 4.22
N GLY A 120 4.74 10.62 5.09
CA GLY A 120 3.34 11.06 5.04
C GLY A 120 2.49 10.28 6.03
N ASP A 121 1.24 9.96 5.69
CA ASP A 121 0.24 9.46 6.65
C ASP A 121 -0.38 8.12 6.21
N LEU A 122 -0.71 7.24 7.16
CA LEU A 122 -1.49 6.02 6.91
C LEU A 122 -0.91 5.06 5.85
N ASN A 123 0.39 5.10 5.58
CA ASN A 123 0.98 4.18 4.63
C ASN A 123 1.26 2.82 5.28
N THR A 124 0.98 1.73 4.58
CA THR A 124 1.33 0.37 4.96
C THR A 124 2.27 -0.26 3.93
N GLY A 125 3.41 -0.79 4.37
CA GLY A 125 4.40 -1.43 3.48
C GLY A 125 5.72 -0.68 3.49
N GLY A 126 6.32 -0.42 2.33
CA GLY A 126 7.72 0.04 2.25
C GLY A 126 7.99 1.17 1.27
N GLY A 127 8.59 2.26 1.75
CA GLY A 127 9.07 3.34 0.86
C GLY A 127 7.95 4.12 0.18
N ASN A 128 6.75 4.17 0.76
CA ASN A 128 5.65 4.97 0.21
C ASN A 128 5.75 6.43 0.66
N ALA A 129 5.41 7.36 -0.21
CA ALA A 129 5.35 8.79 0.05
C ALA A 129 3.95 9.34 -0.27
N GLY A 130 3.33 10.07 0.65
CA GLY A 130 1.96 10.58 0.54
C GLY A 130 1.05 9.94 1.60
N SER A 131 -0.24 9.80 1.30
CA SER A 131 -1.25 9.38 2.28
C SER A 131 -2.04 8.13 1.85
N VAL A 132 -2.31 7.23 2.78
CA VAL A 132 -3.21 6.07 2.60
C VAL A 132 -2.73 5.08 1.51
N ASN A 133 -1.41 4.92 1.35
CA ASN A 133 -0.87 3.92 0.43
C ASN A 133 -0.71 2.55 1.11
N THR A 134 -0.92 1.47 0.38
CA THR A 134 -0.57 0.11 0.76
C THR A 134 0.33 -0.49 -0.33
N GLY A 135 1.49 -1.02 0.01
CA GLY A 135 2.42 -1.62 -0.96
C GLY A 135 3.82 -1.03 -0.88
N PHE A 136 4.50 -0.88 -2.02
CA PHE A 136 5.90 -0.48 -2.04
C PHE A 136 6.17 0.66 -3.02
N LEU A 137 7.03 1.60 -2.63
CA LEU A 137 7.57 2.64 -3.50
C LEU A 137 6.50 3.51 -4.18
N ASN A 138 5.31 3.64 -3.58
CA ASN A 138 4.27 4.51 -4.11
C ASN A 138 4.56 5.98 -3.80
N SER A 139 4.24 6.86 -4.72
CA SER A 139 4.20 8.31 -4.57
C SER A 139 2.76 8.79 -4.81
N GLY A 140 2.30 9.77 -4.04
CA GLY A 140 0.91 10.23 -4.09
C GLY A 140 0.03 9.53 -3.05
N ASP A 141 -1.28 9.60 -3.21
CA ASP A 141 -2.23 9.12 -2.19
C ASP A 141 -3.09 7.95 -2.71
N PHE A 142 -3.58 7.10 -1.80
CA PHE A 142 -4.53 6.01 -2.07
C PHE A 142 -4.05 4.91 -3.03
N ASN A 143 -2.74 4.68 -3.12
CA ASN A 143 -2.19 3.61 -3.97
C ASN A 143 -2.16 2.26 -3.24
N THR A 144 -2.58 1.18 -3.88
CA THR A 144 -2.48 -0.20 -3.31
C THR A 144 -1.48 -1.10 -4.04
N THR A 145 -0.57 -0.48 -4.80
CA THR A 145 0.28 -1.11 -5.82
C THR A 145 1.77 -1.06 -5.44
N VAL A 146 2.63 -1.38 -6.40
CA VAL A 146 4.06 -1.06 -6.33
C VAL A 146 4.41 0.00 -7.37
N GLY A 147 5.02 1.09 -6.92
CA GLY A 147 5.58 2.12 -7.80
C GLY A 147 4.57 3.06 -8.47
N SER A 148 3.33 3.16 -7.96
CA SER A 148 2.36 4.12 -8.51
C SER A 148 2.72 5.54 -8.09
N ALA A 149 2.61 6.51 -9.01
CA ALA A 149 2.86 7.93 -8.75
C ALA A 149 1.59 8.81 -8.81
N ASP A 150 0.48 8.25 -9.31
CA ASP A 150 -0.77 8.97 -9.51
C ASP A 150 -1.68 8.76 -8.29
N THR A 151 -2.32 9.83 -7.80
CA THR A 151 -3.43 9.71 -6.83
C THR A 151 -4.70 9.36 -7.60
N PRO A 152 -5.17 8.10 -7.61
CA PRO A 152 -6.30 7.74 -8.44
C PRO A 152 -7.58 8.39 -7.90
N ALA A 153 -8.48 8.81 -8.80
CA ALA A 153 -9.77 9.35 -8.38
C ALA A 153 -10.65 8.20 -7.82
N GLY A 154 -10.56 7.99 -6.51
CA GLY A 154 -11.10 6.80 -5.82
C GLY A 154 -10.10 5.64 -5.82
N ALA A 155 -10.26 4.66 -4.92
CA ALA A 155 -9.38 3.49 -4.80
C ALA A 155 -9.58 2.50 -5.95
N THR A 156 -9.17 2.89 -7.15
CA THR A 156 -9.51 2.20 -8.38
C THR A 156 -8.31 1.43 -8.98
N GLN A 157 -7.14 1.42 -8.33
CA GLN A 157 -5.94 0.75 -8.86
C GLN A 157 -5.32 -0.25 -7.86
N SER A 158 -5.01 -1.48 -8.33
CA SER A 158 -4.31 -2.53 -7.55
C SER A 158 -3.39 -3.41 -8.42
N GLY A 159 -2.37 -4.04 -7.85
CA GLY A 159 -1.40 -4.87 -8.60
C GLY A 159 -0.13 -4.14 -9.05
N PHE A 160 0.46 -4.52 -10.19
CA PHE A 160 1.79 -4.07 -10.63
C PHE A 160 1.77 -3.48 -12.04
N GLY A 161 2.42 -2.33 -12.23
CA GLY A 161 2.68 -1.75 -13.56
C GLY A 161 1.42 -1.32 -14.33
N ASN A 162 0.31 -1.06 -13.64
CA ASN A 162 -0.92 -0.65 -14.28
C ASN A 162 -0.94 0.87 -14.56
N THR A 163 -1.73 1.31 -15.53
CA THR A 163 -1.88 2.72 -15.91
C THR A 163 -3.36 3.07 -16.11
N GLY A 164 -3.80 4.23 -15.59
CA GLY A 164 -5.19 4.70 -15.67
C GLY A 164 -6.04 4.25 -14.48
N ASP A 165 -7.30 4.70 -14.40
CA ASP A 165 -8.20 4.39 -13.29
C ASP A 165 -8.89 3.01 -13.44
N ASN A 166 -9.43 2.46 -12.36
CA ASN A 166 -10.22 1.21 -12.33
C ASN A 166 -9.51 0.01 -12.98
N VAL A 167 -8.24 -0.17 -12.64
CA VAL A 167 -7.36 -1.18 -13.21
C VAL A 167 -6.75 -2.08 -12.14
N SER A 168 -6.73 -3.39 -12.37
CA SER A 168 -6.17 -4.38 -11.45
C SER A 168 -5.30 -5.41 -12.16
N GLY A 169 -4.37 -6.07 -11.47
CA GLY A 169 -3.53 -7.14 -12.04
C GLY A 169 -2.14 -6.67 -12.46
N PHE A 170 -1.63 -7.13 -13.61
CA PHE A 170 -0.24 -6.89 -14.04
C PHE A 170 -0.18 -6.23 -15.43
N ASN A 171 0.48 -5.08 -15.51
CA ASN A 171 0.78 -4.36 -16.74
C ASN A 171 -0.45 -4.07 -17.60
N ASN A 172 -1.58 -3.75 -16.98
CA ASN A 172 -2.81 -3.37 -17.67
C ASN A 172 -2.89 -1.86 -17.86
N THR A 173 -3.50 -1.41 -18.96
CA THR A 173 -3.73 0.02 -19.24
C THR A 173 -5.22 0.25 -19.45
N ASN A 174 -5.77 1.23 -18.73
CA ASN A 174 -7.14 1.70 -18.91
C ASN A 174 -7.15 3.19 -19.27
N ASP A 175 -7.15 3.50 -20.56
CA ASP A 175 -7.19 4.89 -21.07
C ASP A 175 -8.62 5.34 -21.44
N ALA A 176 -9.63 4.73 -20.82
CA ALA A 176 -11.03 5.01 -21.18
C ALA A 176 -11.54 6.30 -20.55
N MET A 177 -12.33 7.06 -21.34
CA MET A 177 -12.96 8.30 -20.89
C MET A 177 -14.14 8.06 -19.92
N PHE A 178 -14.83 6.92 -20.02
CA PHE A 178 -15.99 6.58 -19.19
C PHE A 178 -15.80 5.26 -18.44
N GLY A 179 -16.04 5.34 -17.13
CA GLY A 179 -15.66 4.33 -16.14
C GLY A 179 -16.11 2.90 -16.42
N GLY A 180 -15.17 2.01 -16.11
CA GLY A 180 -15.33 0.56 -15.99
C GLY A 180 -13.95 -0.10 -15.92
N GLY A 181 -13.88 -1.42 -15.72
CA GLY A 181 -12.70 -2.07 -15.12
C GLY A 181 -11.83 -2.86 -16.09
N VAL A 182 -10.50 -2.69 -16.02
CA VAL A 182 -9.52 -3.56 -16.70
C VAL A 182 -8.82 -4.45 -15.68
N SER A 183 -8.75 -5.76 -15.94
CA SER A 183 -8.15 -6.73 -15.02
C SER A 183 -7.35 -7.82 -15.74
N GLY A 184 -6.42 -8.48 -15.05
CA GLY A 184 -5.66 -9.62 -15.58
C GLY A 184 -4.21 -9.27 -15.92
N PHE A 185 -3.75 -9.62 -17.12
CA PHE A 185 -2.35 -9.46 -17.55
C PHE A 185 -2.27 -8.79 -18.92
N GLN A 186 -1.53 -7.68 -19.02
CA GLN A 186 -1.20 -7.02 -20.30
C GLN A 186 -2.42 -6.66 -21.16
N ASN A 187 -3.55 -6.35 -20.54
CA ASN A 187 -4.73 -5.87 -21.25
C ASN A 187 -4.64 -4.36 -21.44
N MET A 188 -4.94 -3.88 -22.64
CA MET A 188 -4.93 -2.47 -22.99
C MET A 188 -6.30 -2.07 -23.51
N ASN A 189 -7.02 -1.26 -22.74
CA ASN A 189 -8.22 -0.61 -23.24
C ASN A 189 -7.86 0.74 -23.86
N THR A 190 -8.19 0.90 -25.14
CA THR A 190 -7.90 2.09 -25.97
C THR A 190 -9.15 2.85 -26.40
N GLY A 191 -10.31 2.55 -25.84
CA GLY A 191 -11.57 3.07 -26.35
C GLY A 191 -12.40 3.91 -25.38
N PHE A 192 -13.63 4.23 -25.78
CA PHE A 192 -14.52 5.17 -25.11
C PHE A 192 -15.12 4.60 -23.80
N PHE A 193 -15.38 3.28 -23.74
CA PHE A 193 -15.88 2.58 -22.56
C PHE A 193 -14.91 1.51 -22.05
N SER A 194 -15.01 1.14 -20.77
CA SER A 194 -14.06 0.21 -20.14
C SER A 194 -14.65 -1.04 -19.52
N VAL A 195 -14.45 -2.19 -20.17
CA VAL A 195 -14.48 -3.49 -19.51
C VAL A 195 -13.47 -4.39 -20.21
N GLY A 196 -12.52 -4.94 -19.49
CA GLY A 196 -11.55 -5.87 -20.06
C GLY A 196 -11.03 -6.86 -19.04
N SER A 197 -10.94 -8.14 -19.39
CA SER A 197 -10.34 -9.13 -18.50
C SER A 197 -9.62 -10.25 -19.25
N GLY A 198 -8.56 -10.78 -18.64
CA GLY A 198 -7.82 -11.94 -19.13
C GLY A 198 -6.38 -11.59 -19.48
N PHE A 199 -5.91 -11.99 -20.66
CA PHE A 199 -4.50 -11.88 -21.06
C PHE A 199 -4.35 -11.23 -22.44
N GLY A 200 -3.54 -10.17 -22.54
CA GLY A 200 -3.10 -9.63 -23.82
C GLY A 200 -4.21 -9.07 -24.71
N ASN A 201 -5.37 -8.72 -24.15
CA ASN A 201 -6.46 -8.17 -24.95
C ASN A 201 -6.23 -6.69 -25.27
N THR A 202 -6.67 -6.24 -26.45
CA THR A 202 -6.53 -4.86 -26.92
C THR A 202 -7.87 -4.29 -27.42
N GLY A 203 -8.28 -3.14 -26.89
CA GLY A 203 -9.54 -2.48 -27.25
C GLY A 203 -10.67 -2.65 -26.24
N GLU A 204 -11.90 -2.29 -26.63
CA GLU A 204 -13.05 -2.19 -25.72
C GLU A 204 -13.77 -3.53 -25.54
N TYR A 205 -14.23 -3.84 -24.32
CA TYR A 205 -15.10 -5.00 -24.01
C TYR A 205 -14.49 -6.37 -24.33
N GLN A 206 -13.17 -6.51 -24.19
CA GLN A 206 -12.45 -7.74 -24.53
C GLN A 206 -12.31 -8.68 -23.31
N VAL A 207 -12.74 -9.94 -23.45
CA VAL A 207 -12.65 -10.96 -22.40
C VAL A 207 -11.98 -12.23 -22.91
N GLY A 208 -10.90 -12.67 -22.25
CA GLY A 208 -10.19 -13.90 -22.57
C GLY A 208 -8.74 -13.66 -22.98
N PHE A 209 -8.29 -14.22 -24.10
CA PHE A 209 -6.88 -14.20 -24.49
C PHE A 209 -6.68 -13.58 -25.87
N ASN A 210 -5.84 -12.54 -25.97
CA ASN A 210 -5.41 -11.94 -27.22
C ASN A 210 -6.56 -11.55 -28.16
N ASN A 211 -7.70 -11.10 -27.61
CA ASN A 211 -8.76 -10.52 -28.42
C ASN A 211 -8.44 -9.07 -28.76
N ALA A 212 -8.86 -8.61 -29.94
CA ALA A 212 -8.61 -7.27 -30.45
C ALA A 212 -9.85 -6.64 -31.08
N GLY A 213 -10.03 -5.33 -30.93
CA GLY A 213 -11.04 -4.56 -31.66
C GLY A 213 -11.99 -3.78 -30.76
N THR A 214 -13.23 -3.62 -31.21
CA THR A 214 -14.23 -2.79 -30.53
C THR A 214 -15.48 -3.61 -30.22
N GLY A 215 -16.05 -3.49 -29.04
CA GLY A 215 -17.24 -4.26 -28.66
C GLY A 215 -16.91 -5.66 -28.12
N PHE A 216 -17.94 -6.39 -27.68
CA PHE A 216 -17.80 -7.57 -26.82
C PHE A 216 -17.18 -8.78 -27.54
N ASN A 217 -15.85 -8.88 -27.56
CA ASN A 217 -15.19 -10.12 -27.99
C ASN A 217 -14.88 -10.99 -26.77
N THR A 218 -15.35 -12.24 -26.79
CA THR A 218 -15.11 -13.22 -25.73
C THR A 218 -14.46 -14.49 -26.29
N GLY A 219 -13.34 -14.90 -25.71
CA GLY A 219 -12.66 -16.14 -26.08
C GLY A 219 -11.18 -15.92 -26.39
N VAL A 220 -10.67 -16.44 -27.50
CA VAL A 220 -9.24 -16.43 -27.82
C VAL A 220 -8.99 -15.94 -29.24
N GLY A 221 -8.14 -14.93 -29.40
CA GLY A 221 -7.67 -14.50 -30.72
C GLY A 221 -8.74 -13.91 -31.61
N ASN A 222 -9.86 -13.44 -31.06
CA ASN A 222 -10.93 -12.85 -31.86
C ASN A 222 -10.57 -11.41 -32.24
N THR A 223 -10.82 -11.02 -33.50
CA THR A 223 -10.58 -9.67 -34.00
C THR A 223 -11.85 -9.07 -34.59
N GLY A 224 -12.21 -7.84 -34.21
CA GLY A 224 -13.41 -7.15 -34.70
C GLY A 224 -14.38 -6.85 -33.57
N SER A 225 -15.66 -7.17 -33.74
CA SER A 225 -16.71 -6.79 -32.78
C SER A 225 -17.71 -7.89 -32.47
N PHE A 226 -18.14 -8.00 -31.21
CA PHE A 226 -19.23 -8.90 -30.79
C PHE A 226 -18.97 -10.39 -31.10
N ASN A 227 -17.70 -10.81 -31.17
CA ASN A 227 -17.33 -12.18 -31.50
C ASN A 227 -17.24 -13.07 -30.27
N THR A 228 -17.71 -14.32 -30.35
CA THR A 228 -17.55 -15.31 -29.27
C THR A 228 -16.90 -16.58 -29.79
N GLY A 229 -15.67 -16.88 -29.39
CA GLY A 229 -15.02 -18.11 -29.85
C GLY A 229 -13.50 -18.06 -29.94
N PHE A 230 -12.95 -18.79 -30.90
CA PHE A 230 -11.52 -18.92 -31.13
C PHE A 230 -11.16 -18.49 -32.54
N ASN A 231 -10.26 -17.51 -32.68
CA ASN A 231 -9.78 -16.99 -33.96
C ASN A 231 -10.93 -16.59 -34.90
N VAL A 232 -11.91 -15.86 -34.38
CA VAL A 232 -13.04 -15.30 -35.15
C VAL A 232 -12.68 -13.88 -35.57
N THR A 233 -12.77 -13.60 -36.87
CA THR A 233 -12.55 -12.27 -37.45
C THR A 233 -13.84 -11.75 -38.08
N GLY A 234 -14.20 -10.49 -37.83
CA GLY A 234 -15.42 -9.87 -38.34
C GLY A 234 -16.33 -9.38 -37.21
N SER A 235 -17.64 -9.41 -37.44
CA SER A 235 -18.65 -8.88 -36.52
C SER A 235 -19.75 -9.89 -36.21
N GLY A 236 -20.08 -10.06 -34.92
CA GLY A 236 -21.25 -10.83 -34.49
C GLY A 236 -21.15 -12.33 -34.78
N SER A 237 -19.93 -12.86 -34.91
CA SER A 237 -19.68 -14.25 -35.27
C SER A 237 -19.40 -15.12 -34.03
N SER A 238 -19.73 -16.41 -34.07
CA SER A 238 -19.47 -17.36 -32.97
C SER A 238 -18.92 -18.71 -33.40
N GLY A 239 -17.91 -19.23 -32.70
CA GLY A 239 -17.32 -20.54 -33.00
C GLY A 239 -15.82 -20.52 -33.22
N PHE A 240 -15.31 -21.24 -34.21
CA PHE A 240 -13.86 -21.45 -34.36
C PHE A 240 -13.40 -21.12 -35.78
N GLY A 241 -12.43 -20.21 -35.93
CA GLY A 241 -11.70 -19.99 -37.17
C GLY A 241 -12.48 -19.27 -38.27
N HIS A 242 -13.39 -18.36 -37.91
CA HIS A 242 -14.24 -17.65 -38.88
C HIS A 242 -13.60 -16.39 -39.45
N SER A 243 -13.98 -16.04 -40.67
CA SER A 243 -13.77 -14.73 -41.27
C SER A 243 -15.06 -14.25 -41.93
N GLY A 244 -15.52 -13.05 -41.56
CA GLY A 244 -16.80 -12.50 -42.02
C GLY A 244 -17.80 -12.29 -40.87
N ASP A 245 -18.97 -11.77 -41.22
CA ASP A 245 -19.95 -11.23 -40.27
C ASP A 245 -21.13 -12.18 -40.07
N GLY A 246 -21.62 -12.28 -38.82
CA GLY A 246 -22.85 -13.01 -38.49
C GLY A 246 -22.78 -14.52 -38.68
N SER A 247 -21.58 -15.11 -38.65
CA SER A 247 -21.35 -16.52 -38.93
C SER A 247 -21.22 -17.37 -37.67
N SER A 248 -21.68 -18.64 -37.71
CA SER A 248 -21.62 -19.59 -36.60
C SER A 248 -21.06 -20.97 -36.98
N GLY A 249 -20.36 -21.62 -36.04
CA GLY A 249 -19.86 -23.00 -36.22
C GLY A 249 -18.33 -23.10 -36.39
N LEU A 250 -17.84 -23.76 -37.44
CA LEU A 250 -16.40 -24.05 -37.63
C LEU A 250 -15.88 -23.61 -39.01
N ALA A 251 -14.93 -22.68 -39.04
CA ALA A 251 -14.14 -22.30 -40.20
C ALA A 251 -14.95 -21.85 -41.42
N ASN A 252 -15.86 -20.89 -41.22
CA ASN A 252 -16.60 -20.24 -42.31
C ASN A 252 -15.88 -18.94 -42.72
N SER A 253 -15.83 -18.64 -44.02
CA SER A 253 -15.18 -17.43 -44.57
C SER A 253 -16.12 -16.44 -45.27
N GLY A 254 -17.44 -16.68 -45.20
CA GLY A 254 -18.49 -15.80 -45.73
C GLY A 254 -19.42 -15.27 -44.64
N ASP A 255 -20.32 -14.38 -45.03
CA ASP A 255 -21.24 -13.69 -44.15
C ASP A 255 -22.53 -14.49 -43.93
N SER A 256 -23.12 -14.38 -42.72
CA SER A 256 -24.41 -14.97 -42.36
C SER A 256 -24.48 -16.49 -42.58
N SER A 257 -23.36 -17.19 -42.35
CA SER A 257 -23.24 -18.62 -42.61
C SER A 257 -23.23 -19.46 -41.33
N SER A 258 -23.80 -20.66 -41.37
CA SER A 258 -23.87 -21.59 -40.23
C SER A 258 -23.39 -22.99 -40.59
N GLY A 259 -22.72 -23.67 -39.66
CA GLY A 259 -22.18 -25.02 -39.89
C GLY A 259 -20.66 -24.99 -40.03
N ALA A 260 -20.10 -25.69 -41.01
CA ALA A 260 -18.65 -25.80 -41.13
C ALA A 260 -18.11 -25.74 -42.57
N PHE A 261 -16.97 -25.05 -42.72
CA PHE A 261 -16.22 -24.96 -43.98
C PHE A 261 -17.04 -24.33 -45.12
N ASN A 262 -17.88 -23.35 -44.80
CA ASN A 262 -18.61 -22.58 -45.81
C ASN A 262 -17.75 -21.43 -46.33
N GLU A 263 -17.62 -21.32 -47.65
CA GLU A 263 -16.79 -20.28 -48.30
C GLU A 263 -17.62 -19.14 -48.92
N THR A 264 -18.95 -19.26 -48.86
CA THR A 264 -19.90 -18.29 -49.44
C THR A 264 -20.87 -17.74 -48.39
N ASP A 265 -21.54 -16.66 -48.74
CA ASP A 265 -22.52 -16.02 -47.85
C ASP A 265 -23.83 -16.81 -47.78
N ASN A 266 -24.55 -16.67 -46.67
CA ASN A 266 -25.89 -17.21 -46.46
C ASN A 266 -25.98 -18.74 -46.65
N THR A 267 -24.91 -19.47 -46.35
CA THR A 267 -24.88 -20.92 -46.47
C THR A 267 -25.03 -21.60 -45.11
N ALA A 268 -25.76 -22.72 -45.11
CA ALA A 268 -25.93 -23.58 -43.94
C ALA A 268 -25.47 -25.00 -44.27
N GLY A 269 -24.74 -25.65 -43.35
CA GLY A 269 -24.34 -27.05 -43.48
C GLY A 269 -22.82 -27.26 -43.51
N PHE A 270 -22.37 -28.28 -44.23
CA PHE A 270 -20.96 -28.63 -44.38
C PHE A 270 -20.52 -28.40 -45.83
N PHE A 271 -19.38 -27.74 -46.02
CA PHE A 271 -18.78 -27.50 -47.34
C PHE A 271 -19.72 -26.76 -48.31
N GLY A 272 -20.23 -25.59 -47.90
CA GLY A 272 -21.01 -24.69 -48.76
C GLY A 272 -20.16 -24.12 -49.90
N GLN A 273 -19.86 -24.96 -50.89
CA GLN A 273 -19.33 -24.59 -52.20
C GLN A 273 -20.53 -24.29 -53.12
N SER A 274 -20.43 -23.21 -53.90
CA SER A 274 -21.35 -22.92 -55.01
C SER A 274 -21.46 -24.08 -55.99
#